data_AF-A0A957X7U8-F1
#
_entry.id   AF-A0A957X7U8-F1
#
_cell.length_a   1.000
_cell.length_b   1.000
_cell.length_c   1.000
_cell.angle_alpha   90.00
_cell.angle_beta   90.00
_cell.angle_gamma   90.00
#
_symmetry.space_group_name_H-M   'P 1'
#
loop_
_entity.id
_entity.type
_entity.pdbx_description
1 polymer ?
#
loop_
_entity_poly.entity_id
_entity_poly.type
_entity_poly.pdbx_seq_one_letter_code
_entity_poly.pdbx_strand_id
1 'polypeptide(L)'
;MSENTPSTTLHGSEASRLRTDTERLLLLLHRGGNYSHLWTDARNRSYWFPIPQPDDGQREIQQPPQPLSLLPVRHVPKQWLRHNVYFSVHPLSAIPPSNTVGMADPRFISSQTPYICAVNALFAEFDGKDFVYAHDYQSKLPAEFQALPAVAQQQAIKKAQESTFYQTIAPYKARALRHIGSLPYPPSVIIDSGGGYHCYWLLRHTVPIDDANRADMQLVQHRWVQFVGGDRGAADLRRVLRLPGTYNHKPGLGSAYRVIFVKRDFGLLYDFQQLEEALNDWYYEQMRKQRLFRHRRQHTERQRRERRQQRHPATVSGVAGSDTDERSAIRRHFNQTHAIADLLMHHGYQLAGLGRGPLRLARPGRNQQHTSVTIFAGDESGRPERSIHFSTNDPLYSHEYLDSESGKLRRHLNDAFRIYVLLEHNGNWPAAYQAAARSLNDSA
;
A
#
# COMPACT_ATOMS: atom_id res chain seq x y z
N MET A 1 -70.92 22.61 10.19
CA MET A 1 -70.21 23.90 10.21
C MET A 1 -69.18 23.85 11.33
N SER A 2 -67.93 23.49 11.01
CA SER A 2 -66.69 23.85 11.72
C SER A 2 -65.58 22.91 11.25
N GLU A 3 -64.76 23.36 10.29
CA GLU A 3 -63.43 22.77 10.08
C GLU A 3 -62.40 23.89 10.24
N ASN A 4 -61.63 23.78 11.31
CA ASN A 4 -60.45 24.56 11.60
C ASN A 4 -59.33 24.17 10.61
N THR A 5 -58.89 25.12 9.79
CA THR A 5 -57.59 25.05 9.11
C THR A 5 -56.67 26.10 9.75
N PRO A 6 -55.54 25.73 10.36
CA PRO A 6 -54.49 26.69 10.62
C PRO A 6 -53.58 26.80 9.41
N SER A 7 -53.63 27.97 8.79
CA SER A 7 -52.52 28.53 8.04
C SER A 7 -51.31 28.65 8.97
N THR A 8 -50.15 28.13 8.56
CA THR A 8 -48.88 28.50 9.17
C THR A 8 -47.84 28.60 8.07
N THR A 9 -47.59 29.86 7.72
CA THR A 9 -46.47 30.35 6.93
C THR A 9 -45.15 29.79 7.46
N LEU A 10 -44.47 28.97 6.67
CA LEU A 10 -43.07 28.64 6.88
C LEU A 10 -42.20 29.54 6.00
N HIS A 11 -41.81 30.69 6.53
CA HIS A 11 -40.64 31.41 6.05
C HIS A 11 -39.39 30.76 6.66
N GLY A 12 -38.69 29.97 5.85
CA GLY A 12 -37.43 29.32 6.19
C GLY A 12 -36.83 28.62 4.97
N SER A 13 -36.12 29.38 4.13
CA SER A 13 -35.20 28.94 3.06
C SER A 13 -35.56 27.65 2.29
N GLU A 14 -36.23 27.85 1.18
CA GLU A 14 -36.77 26.90 0.20
C GLU A 14 -35.73 26.15 -0.67
N ALA A 15 -34.53 25.77 -0.18
CA ALA A 15 -33.55 25.07 -1.03
C ALA A 15 -32.47 24.22 -0.32
N SER A 16 -32.84 23.28 0.56
CA SER A 16 -31.99 22.11 0.77
C SER A 16 -32.04 21.21 -0.48
N ARG A 17 -31.27 21.55 -1.53
CA ARG A 17 -31.13 20.72 -2.75
C ARG A 17 -30.60 19.34 -2.36
N LEU A 18 -31.39 18.29 -2.60
CA LEU A 18 -30.96 16.89 -2.43
C LEU A 18 -29.69 16.62 -3.27
N ARG A 19 -28.56 16.38 -2.59
CA ARG A 19 -27.30 15.95 -3.24
C ARG A 19 -27.45 14.53 -3.78
N THR A 20 -27.01 14.29 -5.01
CA THR A 20 -26.82 12.96 -5.60
C THR A 20 -25.79 12.14 -4.81
N ASP A 21 -25.84 10.81 -4.93
CA ASP A 21 -24.87 9.96 -4.25
C ASP A 21 -23.45 10.13 -4.79
N THR A 22 -23.30 10.52 -6.05
CA THR A 22 -21.99 10.92 -6.59
C THR A 22 -21.46 12.16 -5.89
N GLU A 23 -22.28 13.20 -5.70
CA GLU A 23 -21.89 14.39 -4.91
C GLU A 23 -21.48 14.01 -3.49
N ARG A 24 -22.28 13.18 -2.82
CA ARG A 24 -21.97 12.72 -1.46
C ARG A 24 -20.64 11.99 -1.39
N LEU A 25 -20.36 11.10 -2.35
CA LEU A 25 -19.07 10.41 -2.43
C LEU A 25 -17.92 11.40 -2.61
N LEU A 26 -18.01 12.32 -3.56
CA LEU A 26 -16.94 13.30 -3.83
C LEU A 26 -16.68 14.18 -2.60
N LEU A 27 -17.73 14.60 -1.90
CA LEU A 27 -17.60 15.39 -0.67
C LEU A 27 -16.87 14.66 0.43
N LEU A 28 -17.10 13.35 0.59
CA LEU A 28 -16.40 12.55 1.59
C LEU A 28 -14.94 12.33 1.20
N LEU A 29 -14.68 12.05 -0.09
CA LEU A 29 -13.35 11.78 -0.61
C LEU A 29 -12.45 13.02 -0.63
N HIS A 30 -13.01 14.21 -0.86
CA HIS A 30 -12.24 15.43 -1.10
C HIS A 30 -12.07 16.35 0.12
N ARG A 31 -12.52 15.94 1.30
CA ARG A 31 -12.34 16.73 2.54
C ARG A 31 -10.86 17.07 2.79
N GLY A 32 -10.59 18.27 3.29
CA GLY A 32 -9.27 18.69 3.73
C GLY A 32 -8.28 19.08 2.63
N GLY A 33 -8.71 19.21 1.38
CA GLY A 33 -7.89 19.80 0.31
C GLY A 33 -8.57 20.97 -0.38
N ASN A 34 -7.85 21.64 -1.28
CA ASN A 34 -8.28 22.86 -1.94
C ASN A 34 -8.87 22.61 -3.32
N TYR A 35 -8.36 21.60 -4.03
CA TYR A 35 -8.75 21.29 -5.41
C TYR A 35 -9.00 19.81 -5.63
N SER A 36 -9.86 19.52 -6.58
CA SER A 36 -9.98 18.20 -7.20
C SER A 36 -10.28 18.38 -8.68
N HIS A 37 -10.29 17.30 -9.45
CA HIS A 37 -10.57 17.38 -10.87
C HIS A 37 -11.35 16.19 -11.40
N LEU A 38 -12.05 16.46 -12.50
CA LEU A 38 -12.49 15.45 -13.44
C LEU A 38 -11.44 15.31 -14.53
N TRP A 39 -11.28 14.10 -15.07
CA TRP A 39 -10.43 13.82 -16.22
C TRP A 39 -11.22 13.05 -17.29
N THR A 40 -10.94 13.28 -18.56
CA THR A 40 -11.54 12.56 -19.67
C THR A 40 -10.53 12.18 -20.73
N ASP A 41 -10.77 11.04 -21.39
CA ASP A 41 -10.04 10.63 -22.59
C ASP A 41 -10.40 11.47 -23.83
N ALA A 42 -11.42 12.35 -23.75
CA ALA A 42 -11.73 13.33 -24.78
C ALA A 42 -10.60 14.38 -24.89
N ARG A 43 -9.60 14.09 -25.73
CA ARG A 43 -8.38 14.91 -25.90
C ARG A 43 -7.55 15.04 -24.61
N ASN A 44 -7.63 14.04 -23.71
CA ASN A 44 -6.88 13.96 -22.46
C ASN A 44 -7.00 15.23 -21.60
N ARG A 45 -8.23 15.62 -21.26
CA ARG A 45 -8.50 16.90 -20.60
C ARG A 45 -8.92 16.76 -19.14
N SER A 46 -8.50 17.74 -18.35
CA SER A 46 -8.92 17.94 -16.96
C SER A 46 -9.89 19.10 -16.82
N TYR A 47 -10.82 18.97 -15.88
CA TYR A 47 -11.68 20.04 -15.39
C TYR A 47 -11.47 20.15 -13.89
N TRP A 48 -10.73 21.18 -13.48
CA TRP A 48 -10.38 21.45 -12.09
C TRP A 48 -11.47 22.27 -11.42
N PHE A 49 -11.69 22.00 -10.13
CA PHE A 49 -12.65 22.73 -9.33
C PHE A 49 -12.17 22.89 -7.89
N PRO A 50 -12.51 24.01 -7.24
CA PRO A 50 -12.22 24.21 -5.83
C PRO A 50 -13.11 23.32 -4.97
N ILE A 51 -12.57 22.87 -3.85
CA ILE A 51 -13.31 22.18 -2.79
C ILE A 51 -13.66 23.24 -1.74
N PRO A 52 -14.94 23.40 -1.36
CA PRO A 52 -15.33 24.37 -0.34
C PRO A 52 -14.70 24.07 1.01
N GLN A 53 -14.11 25.08 1.65
CA GLN A 53 -13.53 24.93 2.99
C GLN A 53 -14.61 25.16 4.06
N PRO A 54 -14.52 24.49 5.23
CA PRO A 54 -15.49 24.65 6.32
C PRO A 54 -15.60 26.09 6.89
N ASP A 55 -14.60 26.95 6.66
CA ASP A 55 -14.46 28.26 7.32
C ASP A 55 -14.50 29.48 6.38
N ASP A 56 -15.11 29.38 5.19
CA ASP A 56 -15.14 30.50 4.22
C ASP A 56 -16.17 31.59 4.59
N GLY A 57 -16.03 32.16 5.79
CA GLY A 57 -16.33 33.55 6.06
C GLY A 57 -15.13 34.40 5.59
N GLN A 58 -15.30 35.10 4.48
CA GLN A 58 -14.41 36.17 4.01
C GLN A 58 -13.00 35.76 3.54
N ARG A 59 -12.94 35.13 2.36
CA ARG A 59 -11.87 35.51 1.41
C ARG A 59 -12.51 36.31 0.29
N GLU A 60 -12.11 37.58 0.21
CA GLU A 60 -12.48 38.48 -0.87
C GLU A 60 -11.82 37.97 -2.15
N ILE A 61 -12.57 37.16 -2.90
CA ILE A 61 -12.21 36.71 -4.24
C ILE A 61 -12.33 37.94 -5.14
N GLN A 62 -11.20 38.47 -5.62
CA GLN A 62 -11.20 39.49 -6.67
C GLN A 62 -11.73 38.86 -7.97
N GLN A 63 -13.05 39.01 -8.14
CA GLN A 63 -13.93 38.63 -9.25
C GLN A 63 -14.29 37.14 -9.41
N PRO A 64 -15.59 36.79 -9.36
CA PRO A 64 -16.06 35.40 -9.33
C PRO A 64 -16.45 34.89 -10.72
N PRO A 65 -16.40 33.57 -10.98
CA PRO A 65 -17.34 32.93 -11.87
C PRO A 65 -18.35 32.14 -11.04
N GLN A 66 -19.49 32.79 -10.73
CA GLN A 66 -20.79 32.18 -10.38
C GLN A 66 -20.83 31.34 -9.08
N PRO A 67 -21.97 31.29 -8.35
CA PRO A 67 -22.00 30.84 -6.96
C PRO A 67 -21.53 29.39 -6.76
N LEU A 68 -20.68 29.22 -5.75
CA LEU A 68 -20.17 27.98 -5.16
C LEU A 68 -21.33 27.09 -4.64
N SER A 69 -22.08 26.46 -5.54
CA SER A 69 -22.88 25.28 -5.21
C SER A 69 -22.09 24.05 -5.63
N LEU A 70 -21.56 23.36 -4.62
CA LEU A 70 -20.89 22.05 -4.65
C LEU A 70 -21.31 21.22 -5.88
N LEU A 71 -20.37 20.83 -6.73
CA LEU A 71 -20.63 20.25 -8.06
C LEU A 71 -21.51 18.99 -8.04
N PRO A 72 -22.75 19.03 -8.58
CA PRO A 72 -23.40 17.86 -9.12
C PRO A 72 -22.68 17.37 -10.37
N VAL A 73 -22.77 16.05 -10.59
CA VAL A 73 -22.53 15.36 -11.88
C VAL A 73 -23.16 16.11 -13.07
N ARG A 74 -24.17 16.97 -12.83
CA ARG A 74 -24.80 17.88 -13.80
C ARG A 74 -23.84 18.89 -14.47
N HIS A 75 -22.62 19.07 -13.95
CA HIS A 75 -21.60 19.95 -14.54
C HIS A 75 -20.54 19.23 -15.36
N VAL A 76 -20.62 17.90 -15.51
CA VAL A 76 -19.79 17.19 -16.50
C VAL A 76 -20.10 17.81 -17.87
N PRO A 77 -19.11 18.33 -18.61
CA PRO A 77 -19.34 18.93 -19.92
C PRO A 77 -20.12 17.95 -20.82
N LYS A 78 -21.23 18.38 -21.42
CA LYS A 78 -22.11 17.47 -22.20
C LYS A 78 -21.35 16.65 -23.24
N GLN A 79 -20.36 17.27 -23.88
CA GLN A 79 -19.49 16.61 -24.85
C GLN A 79 -18.65 15.46 -24.27
N TRP A 80 -18.32 15.49 -22.97
CA TRP A 80 -17.58 14.42 -22.29
C TRP A 80 -18.45 13.19 -22.01
N LEU A 81 -19.78 13.29 -22.04
CA LEU A 81 -20.65 12.14 -21.80
C LEU A 81 -20.54 11.04 -22.89
N ARG A 82 -19.98 11.39 -24.06
CA ARG A 82 -19.64 10.47 -25.15
C ARG A 82 -18.25 9.83 -24.98
N HIS A 83 -17.59 10.10 -23.87
CA HIS A 83 -16.21 9.73 -23.57
C HIS A 83 -16.14 9.16 -22.15
N ASN A 84 -15.01 8.54 -21.81
CA ASN A 84 -14.79 8.08 -20.44
C ASN A 84 -14.53 9.30 -19.55
N VAL A 85 -15.18 9.34 -18.40
CA VAL A 85 -15.04 10.42 -17.42
C VAL A 85 -14.64 9.83 -16.08
N TYR A 86 -13.62 10.43 -15.49
CA TYR A 86 -12.99 10.00 -14.27
C TYR A 86 -12.93 11.18 -13.28
N PHE A 87 -12.71 10.88 -12.01
CA PHE A 87 -12.46 11.88 -10.97
C PHE A 87 -11.23 11.48 -10.15
N SER A 88 -10.44 12.45 -9.68
CA SER A 88 -9.37 12.17 -8.70
C SER A 88 -9.93 11.65 -7.40
N VAL A 89 -9.36 10.56 -6.88
CA VAL A 89 -9.83 9.99 -5.61
C VAL A 89 -9.47 10.89 -4.43
N HIS A 90 -8.23 11.39 -4.37
CA HIS A 90 -7.75 12.23 -3.27
C HIS A 90 -7.70 13.71 -3.66
N PRO A 91 -7.95 14.62 -2.71
CA PRO A 91 -7.90 16.06 -2.94
C PRO A 91 -6.46 16.59 -2.90
N LEU A 92 -6.29 17.76 -3.51
CA LEU A 92 -4.99 18.38 -3.74
C LEU A 92 -4.88 19.75 -3.07
N SER A 93 -3.68 20.11 -2.62
CA SER A 93 -3.39 21.43 -2.02
C SER A 93 -3.36 22.54 -3.07
N ALA A 94 -2.97 22.22 -4.30
CA ALA A 94 -2.95 23.13 -5.44
C ALA A 94 -3.12 22.34 -6.75
N ILE A 95 -3.47 23.04 -7.83
CA ILE A 95 -3.33 22.52 -9.19
C ILE A 95 -1.82 22.43 -9.47
N PRO A 96 -1.28 21.28 -9.92
CA PRO A 96 0.14 21.19 -10.28
C PRO A 96 0.51 22.22 -11.36
N PRO A 97 1.73 22.79 -11.34
CA PRO A 97 2.11 23.90 -12.21
C PRO A 97 2.27 23.50 -13.67
N SER A 98 2.61 22.24 -13.94
CA SER A 98 2.74 21.70 -15.29
C SER A 98 2.51 20.19 -15.31
N ASN A 99 2.22 19.64 -16.48
CA ASN A 99 2.21 18.19 -16.70
C ASN A 99 3.63 17.63 -16.96
N THR A 100 3.73 16.34 -17.29
CA THR A 100 5.01 15.64 -17.52
C THR A 100 5.82 16.16 -18.71
N VAL A 101 5.21 16.92 -19.62
CA VAL A 101 5.89 17.55 -20.76
C VAL A 101 6.10 19.07 -20.57
N GLY A 102 5.87 19.59 -19.35
CA GLY A 102 6.09 21.00 -19.02
C GLY A 102 4.95 21.94 -19.43
N MET A 103 3.82 21.44 -19.93
CA MET A 103 2.68 22.30 -20.30
C MET A 103 1.94 22.77 -19.04
N ALA A 104 1.81 24.10 -18.90
CA ALA A 104 1.23 24.76 -17.72
C ALA A 104 -0.28 25.00 -17.79
N ASP A 105 -0.93 24.68 -18.91
CA ASP A 105 -2.39 24.81 -19.04
C ASP A 105 -3.12 23.75 -18.19
N PRO A 106 -3.89 24.14 -17.16
CA PRO A 106 -4.56 23.22 -16.24
C PRO A 106 -5.46 22.18 -16.92
N ARG A 107 -5.97 22.49 -18.13
CA ARG A 107 -6.80 21.57 -18.91
C ARG A 107 -6.07 20.30 -19.31
N PHE A 108 -4.75 20.25 -19.20
CA PHE A 108 -3.92 19.11 -19.58
C PHE A 108 -3.04 18.61 -18.43
N ILE A 109 -3.36 19.05 -17.22
CA ILE A 109 -2.67 18.67 -15.99
C ILE A 109 -3.60 17.75 -15.21
N SER A 110 -3.14 16.56 -14.88
CA SER A 110 -3.83 15.62 -13.99
C SER A 110 -3.26 15.70 -12.57
N SER A 111 -3.89 14.97 -11.65
CA SER A 111 -3.38 14.78 -10.29
C SER A 111 -1.94 14.28 -10.28
N GLN A 112 -1.15 14.82 -9.35
CA GLN A 112 0.24 14.43 -9.13
C GLN A 112 0.47 14.20 -7.64
N THR A 113 1.20 13.13 -7.32
CA THR A 113 1.40 12.67 -5.93
C THR A 113 1.90 13.76 -4.98
N PRO A 114 2.86 14.65 -5.35
CA PRO A 114 3.33 15.70 -4.43
C PRO A 114 2.25 16.69 -3.98
N TYR A 115 1.20 16.86 -4.77
CA TYR A 115 0.11 17.81 -4.50
C TYR A 115 -1.06 17.17 -3.75
N ILE A 116 -1.07 15.84 -3.57
CA ILE A 116 -2.06 15.16 -2.74
C ILE A 116 -1.81 15.56 -1.29
N CYS A 117 -2.83 16.11 -0.63
CA CYS A 117 -2.71 16.72 0.70
C CYS A 117 -3.55 16.05 1.77
N ALA A 118 -4.41 15.11 1.39
CA ALA A 118 -5.24 14.35 2.31
C ALA A 118 -5.65 12.99 1.72
N VAL A 119 -5.87 12.02 2.60
CA VAL A 119 -6.51 10.74 2.29
C VAL A 119 -7.76 10.60 3.14
N ASN A 120 -8.88 10.31 2.49
CA ASN A 120 -10.20 10.13 3.11
C ASN A 120 -10.80 8.74 2.85
N ALA A 121 -10.10 7.88 2.12
CA ALA A 121 -10.50 6.52 1.85
C ALA A 121 -9.28 5.72 1.39
N LEU A 122 -9.22 4.43 1.74
CA LEU A 122 -8.46 3.48 0.93
C LEU A 122 -9.35 3.00 -0.21
N PHE A 123 -8.77 2.66 -1.35
CA PHE A 123 -9.53 2.19 -2.52
C PHE A 123 -8.91 0.94 -3.16
N ALA A 124 -9.67 0.24 -3.98
CA ALA A 124 -9.16 -0.85 -4.82
C ALA A 124 -10.05 -1.04 -6.06
N GLU A 125 -9.43 -1.41 -7.18
CA GLU A 125 -10.13 -1.87 -8.38
C GLU A 125 -10.16 -3.40 -8.40
N PHE A 126 -11.33 -3.98 -8.70
CA PHE A 126 -11.53 -5.41 -8.91
C PHE A 126 -11.97 -5.63 -10.34
N ASP A 127 -11.00 -5.86 -11.21
CA ASP A 127 -11.20 -6.02 -12.64
C ASP A 127 -11.74 -7.42 -12.94
N GLY A 128 -12.87 -7.52 -13.63
CA GLY A 128 -13.52 -8.81 -13.91
C GLY A 128 -12.61 -9.78 -14.67
N LYS A 129 -11.71 -9.26 -15.52
CA LYS A 129 -10.71 -10.06 -16.26
C LYS A 129 -9.76 -10.85 -15.32
N ASP A 130 -9.51 -10.36 -14.10
CA ASP A 130 -8.63 -11.01 -13.13
C ASP A 130 -9.31 -12.22 -12.45
N PHE A 131 -10.64 -12.34 -12.63
CA PHE A 131 -11.45 -13.47 -12.17
C PHE A 131 -11.75 -14.50 -13.28
N VAL A 132 -11.05 -14.37 -14.42
CA VAL A 132 -10.98 -15.40 -15.48
C VAL A 132 -9.83 -16.36 -15.15
N TYR A 133 -10.18 -17.61 -14.85
CA TYR A 133 -9.24 -18.63 -14.41
C TYR A 133 -8.82 -19.56 -15.55
N ALA A 134 -7.78 -20.36 -15.33
CA ALA A 134 -7.17 -21.18 -16.38
C ALA A 134 -8.18 -22.02 -17.18
N HIS A 135 -9.14 -22.66 -16.52
CA HIS A 135 -10.17 -23.47 -17.17
C HIS A 135 -11.10 -22.67 -18.11
N ASP A 136 -11.21 -21.35 -17.93
CA ASP A 136 -12.05 -20.49 -18.77
C ASP A 136 -11.35 -20.06 -20.07
N TYR A 137 -10.02 -19.97 -20.08
CA TYR A 137 -9.25 -19.42 -21.22
C TYR A 137 -8.29 -20.41 -21.87
N GLN A 138 -8.11 -21.61 -21.33
CA GLN A 138 -7.15 -22.59 -21.83
C GLN A 138 -7.34 -22.92 -23.32
N SER A 139 -8.59 -22.99 -23.80
CA SER A 139 -8.92 -23.24 -25.21
C SER A 139 -8.51 -22.11 -26.17
N LYS A 140 -8.13 -20.94 -25.64
CA LYS A 140 -7.70 -19.76 -26.41
C LYS A 140 -6.20 -19.54 -26.41
N LEU A 141 -5.44 -20.37 -25.71
CA LEU A 141 -3.99 -20.35 -25.78
C LEU A 141 -3.54 -20.88 -27.16
N PRO A 142 -2.43 -20.37 -27.72
CA PRO A 142 -1.89 -20.87 -28.98
C PRO A 142 -1.43 -22.34 -28.83
N ALA A 143 -1.44 -23.09 -29.93
CA ALA A 143 -1.09 -24.52 -29.92
C ALA A 143 0.35 -24.75 -29.39
N GLU A 144 1.27 -23.85 -29.73
CA GLU A 144 2.67 -23.84 -29.34
C GLU A 144 2.94 -23.19 -27.98
N PHE A 145 1.92 -22.90 -27.16
CA PHE A 145 2.03 -22.16 -25.90
C PHE A 145 3.16 -22.66 -24.99
N GLN A 146 3.31 -23.98 -24.84
CA GLN A 146 4.33 -24.59 -23.96
C GLN A 146 5.76 -24.36 -24.46
N ALA A 147 5.96 -24.14 -25.77
CA ALA A 147 7.26 -23.87 -26.37
C ALA A 147 7.64 -22.38 -26.32
N LEU A 148 6.69 -21.49 -25.98
CA LEU A 148 6.96 -20.06 -25.91
C LEU A 148 7.87 -19.70 -24.72
N PRO A 149 8.71 -18.66 -24.85
CA PRO A 149 9.40 -18.06 -23.71
C PRO A 149 8.44 -17.55 -22.63
N ALA A 150 8.86 -17.51 -21.37
CA ALA A 150 8.01 -17.14 -20.23
C ALA A 150 7.28 -15.80 -20.38
N VAL A 151 7.93 -14.78 -20.95
CA VAL A 151 7.31 -13.47 -21.20
C VAL A 151 6.19 -13.56 -22.24
N ALA A 152 6.42 -14.31 -23.32
CA ALA A 152 5.42 -14.54 -24.36
C ALA A 152 4.24 -15.39 -23.84
N GLN A 153 4.51 -16.36 -22.96
CA GLN A 153 3.45 -17.10 -22.26
C GLN A 153 2.58 -16.17 -21.41
N GLN A 154 3.18 -15.26 -20.63
CA GLN A 154 2.43 -14.29 -19.84
C GLN A 154 1.55 -13.37 -20.71
N GLN A 155 2.06 -12.91 -21.86
CA GLN A 155 1.30 -12.10 -22.81
C GLN A 155 0.14 -12.89 -23.44
N ALA A 156 0.38 -14.15 -23.84
CA ALA A 156 -0.65 -15.03 -24.37
C ALA A 156 -1.77 -15.30 -23.35
N ILE A 157 -1.41 -15.55 -22.09
CA ILE A 157 -2.38 -15.71 -20.99
C ILE A 157 -3.24 -14.44 -20.83
N LYS A 158 -2.62 -13.26 -20.74
CA LYS A 158 -3.35 -11.99 -20.60
C LYS A 158 -4.33 -11.77 -21.76
N LYS A 159 -3.90 -12.03 -22.99
CA LYS A 159 -4.74 -11.92 -24.19
C LYS A 159 -5.90 -12.92 -24.17
N ALA A 160 -5.64 -14.16 -23.78
CA ALA A 160 -6.66 -15.20 -23.66
C ALA A 160 -7.69 -14.86 -22.58
N GLN A 161 -7.25 -14.41 -21.40
CA GLN A 161 -8.11 -13.93 -20.32
C GLN A 161 -8.97 -12.75 -20.76
N GLU A 162 -8.39 -11.73 -21.39
CA GLU A 162 -9.13 -10.56 -21.86
C GLU A 162 -10.15 -10.92 -22.94
N SER A 163 -9.79 -11.78 -23.90
CA SER A 163 -10.72 -12.30 -24.90
C SER A 163 -11.88 -13.08 -24.26
N THR A 164 -11.60 -13.95 -23.28
CA THR A 164 -12.62 -14.71 -22.55
C THR A 164 -13.53 -13.81 -21.74
N PHE A 165 -12.97 -12.80 -21.07
CA PHE A 165 -13.73 -11.83 -20.31
C PHE A 165 -14.76 -11.10 -21.18
N TYR A 166 -14.35 -10.55 -22.33
CA TYR A 166 -15.27 -9.78 -23.18
C TYR A 166 -16.26 -10.61 -23.99
N GLN A 167 -16.03 -11.91 -24.15
CA GLN A 167 -17.05 -12.79 -24.73
C GLN A 167 -18.26 -12.94 -23.81
N THR A 168 -18.03 -13.07 -22.50
CA THR A 168 -19.11 -13.21 -21.51
C THR A 168 -18.74 -12.53 -20.19
N ILE A 169 -19.05 -11.24 -20.04
CA ILE A 169 -18.61 -10.41 -18.91
C ILE A 169 -19.24 -10.83 -17.56
N ALA A 170 -20.55 -11.12 -17.57
CA ALA A 170 -21.36 -11.23 -16.34
C ALA A 170 -20.86 -12.29 -15.32
N PRO A 171 -20.47 -13.52 -15.71
CA PRO A 171 -19.96 -14.52 -14.78
C PRO A 171 -18.71 -14.07 -14.02
N TYR A 172 -17.77 -13.40 -14.69
CA TYR A 172 -16.51 -12.96 -14.09
C TYR A 172 -16.70 -11.78 -13.15
N LYS A 173 -17.62 -10.86 -13.50
CA LYS A 173 -18.07 -9.82 -12.57
C LYS A 173 -18.80 -10.42 -11.36
N ALA A 174 -19.58 -11.48 -11.52
CA ALA A 174 -20.21 -12.15 -10.38
C ALA A 174 -19.16 -12.79 -9.44
N ARG A 175 -18.09 -13.38 -9.99
CA ARG A 175 -16.96 -13.89 -9.21
C ARG A 175 -16.24 -12.76 -8.46
N ALA A 176 -15.97 -11.64 -9.14
CA ALA A 176 -15.36 -10.46 -8.52
C ALA A 176 -16.22 -9.92 -7.36
N LEU A 177 -17.54 -9.81 -7.55
CA LEU A 177 -18.45 -9.34 -6.51
C LEU A 177 -18.53 -10.30 -5.32
N ARG A 178 -18.50 -11.63 -5.58
CA ARG A 178 -18.44 -12.65 -4.52
C ARG A 178 -17.15 -12.53 -3.70
N HIS A 179 -16.02 -12.31 -4.36
CA HIS A 179 -14.75 -12.04 -3.67
C HIS A 179 -14.84 -10.80 -2.79
N ILE A 180 -15.37 -9.69 -3.33
CA ILE A 180 -15.62 -8.45 -2.57
C ILE A 180 -16.51 -8.72 -1.35
N GLY A 181 -17.56 -9.52 -1.51
CA GLY A 181 -18.47 -9.90 -0.41
C GLY A 181 -17.83 -10.80 0.65
N SER A 182 -16.67 -11.41 0.37
CA SER A 182 -15.93 -12.26 1.32
C SER A 182 -14.80 -11.53 2.05
N LEU A 183 -14.58 -10.25 1.74
CA LEU A 183 -13.51 -9.46 2.36
C LEU A 183 -13.78 -9.27 3.86
N PRO A 184 -12.73 -9.32 4.71
CA PRO A 184 -12.88 -9.15 6.16
C PRO A 184 -13.41 -7.76 6.54
N TYR A 185 -13.08 -6.75 5.74
CA TYR A 185 -13.60 -5.39 5.87
C TYR A 185 -14.46 -5.07 4.64
N PRO A 186 -15.79 -4.94 4.77
CA PRO A 186 -16.65 -4.64 3.62
C PRO A 186 -16.42 -3.21 3.10
N PRO A 187 -16.38 -2.98 1.77
CA PRO A 187 -16.29 -1.62 1.25
C PRO A 187 -17.50 -0.77 1.67
N SER A 188 -17.29 0.50 1.98
CA SER A 188 -18.36 1.49 2.22
C SER A 188 -19.16 1.72 0.94
N VAL A 189 -18.44 1.84 -0.18
CA VAL A 189 -19.00 2.13 -1.50
C VAL A 189 -18.46 1.12 -2.51
N ILE A 190 -19.35 0.59 -3.35
CA ILE A 190 -19.01 -0.25 -4.49
C ILE A 190 -19.65 0.37 -5.73
N ILE A 191 -18.81 0.69 -6.72
CA ILE A 191 -19.22 1.22 -8.02
C ILE A 191 -18.99 0.14 -9.07
N ASP A 192 -20.02 -0.17 -9.84
CA ASP A 192 -19.89 -0.95 -11.07
C ASP A 192 -19.35 -0.04 -12.18
N SER A 193 -18.12 -0.30 -12.59
CA SER A 193 -17.43 0.48 -13.61
C SER A 193 -17.65 -0.05 -15.03
N GLY A 194 -18.42 -1.12 -15.20
CA GLY A 194 -18.66 -1.84 -16.44
C GLY A 194 -17.74 -3.04 -16.63
N GLY A 195 -16.43 -2.86 -16.48
CA GLY A 195 -15.44 -3.94 -16.59
C GLY A 195 -15.12 -4.66 -15.26
N GLY A 196 -15.60 -4.13 -14.15
CA GLY A 196 -15.24 -4.56 -12.80
C GLY A 196 -15.89 -3.66 -11.76
N TYR A 197 -15.31 -3.59 -10.57
CA TYR A 197 -15.80 -2.74 -9.49
C TYR A 197 -14.71 -1.84 -8.92
N HIS A 198 -15.09 -0.61 -8.58
CA HIS A 198 -14.27 0.27 -7.74
C HIS A 198 -14.83 0.22 -6.32
N CYS A 199 -13.99 -0.13 -5.36
CA CYS A 199 -14.35 -0.23 -3.95
C CYS A 199 -13.65 0.86 -3.14
N TYR A 200 -14.36 1.44 -2.19
CA TYR A 200 -13.85 2.48 -1.29
C TYR A 200 -14.16 2.12 0.15
N TRP A 201 -13.14 2.22 1.01
CA TRP A 201 -13.25 2.13 2.47
C TRP A 201 -13.09 3.54 3.01
N LEU A 202 -14.23 4.21 3.22
CA LEU A 202 -14.27 5.61 3.62
C LEU A 202 -13.74 5.75 5.06
N LEU A 203 -12.85 6.72 5.27
CA LEU A 203 -12.29 7.02 6.57
C LEU A 203 -13.17 7.99 7.33
N ARG A 204 -13.29 7.78 8.64
CA ARG A 204 -14.00 8.68 9.56
C ARG A 204 -13.33 10.03 9.61
N HIS A 205 -12.02 10.02 9.87
CA HIS A 205 -11.16 11.19 9.96
C HIS A 205 -10.27 11.32 8.72
N THR A 206 -10.04 12.56 8.30
CA THR A 206 -9.10 12.88 7.23
C THR A 206 -7.68 12.62 7.71
N VAL A 207 -6.90 11.88 6.92
CA VAL A 207 -5.45 11.72 7.15
C VAL A 207 -4.72 12.79 6.33
N PRO A 208 -4.12 13.83 6.96
CA PRO A 208 -3.35 14.83 6.24
C PRO A 208 -2.08 14.20 5.64
N ILE A 209 -1.72 14.60 4.43
CA ILE A 209 -0.55 14.11 3.71
C ILE A 209 0.44 15.24 3.46
N ASP A 210 1.67 15.01 3.88
CA ASP A 210 2.83 15.87 3.67
C ASP A 210 4.03 15.02 3.22
N ASP A 211 5.18 15.66 3.00
CA ASP A 211 6.37 14.94 2.55
C ASP A 211 6.96 13.99 3.60
N ALA A 212 6.61 14.16 4.89
CA ALA A 212 7.07 13.28 5.95
C ALA A 212 6.31 11.94 5.98
N ASN A 213 5.05 11.89 5.54
CA ASN A 213 4.23 10.68 5.59
C ASN A 213 3.78 10.13 4.21
N ARG A 214 4.01 10.86 3.11
CA ARG A 214 3.54 10.48 1.76
C ARG A 214 3.99 9.09 1.33
N ALA A 215 5.25 8.74 1.58
CA ALA A 215 5.81 7.45 1.21
C ALA A 215 5.15 6.29 1.98
N ASP A 216 4.88 6.49 3.27
CA ASP A 216 4.20 5.52 4.12
C ASP A 216 2.76 5.31 3.64
N MET A 217 2.04 6.40 3.32
CA MET A 217 0.68 6.31 2.78
C MET A 217 0.63 5.61 1.41
N GLN A 218 1.60 5.84 0.53
CA GLN A 218 1.71 5.09 -0.73
C GLN A 218 1.87 3.59 -0.44
N LEU A 219 2.74 3.23 0.50
CA LEU A 219 2.96 1.83 0.88
C LEU A 219 1.69 1.20 1.47
N VAL A 220 0.96 1.91 2.33
CA VAL A 220 -0.32 1.46 2.90
C VAL A 220 -1.33 1.20 1.79
N GLN A 221 -1.54 2.13 0.86
CA GLN A 221 -2.46 1.96 -0.26
C GLN A 221 -2.07 0.77 -1.17
N HIS A 222 -0.77 0.61 -1.48
CA HIS A 222 -0.25 -0.54 -2.23
C HIS A 222 -0.51 -1.88 -1.52
N ARG A 223 -0.23 -1.94 -0.22
CA ARG A 223 -0.45 -3.14 0.58
C ARG A 223 -1.94 -3.43 0.74
N TRP A 224 -2.78 -2.41 0.90
CA TRP A 224 -4.22 -2.54 1.01
C TRP A 224 -4.79 -3.24 -0.22
N VAL A 225 -4.40 -2.80 -1.42
CA VAL A 225 -4.80 -3.44 -2.68
C VAL A 225 -4.38 -4.91 -2.73
N GLN A 226 -3.19 -5.26 -2.22
CA GLN A 226 -2.76 -6.67 -2.15
C GLN A 226 -3.55 -7.48 -1.13
N PHE A 227 -3.82 -6.91 0.04
CA PHE A 227 -4.57 -7.53 1.13
C PHE A 227 -5.99 -7.88 0.71
N VAL A 228 -6.67 -6.95 0.05
CA VAL A 228 -8.03 -7.17 -0.44
C VAL A 228 -8.07 -7.92 -1.78
N GLY A 229 -6.93 -8.20 -2.41
CA GLY A 229 -6.86 -8.90 -3.70
C GLY A 229 -7.35 -8.08 -4.89
N GLY A 230 -7.15 -6.76 -4.88
CA GLY A 230 -7.44 -5.87 -6.01
C GLY A 230 -6.30 -5.82 -7.04
N ASP A 231 -6.52 -5.07 -8.13
CA ASP A 231 -5.53 -4.85 -9.19
C ASP A 231 -4.32 -4.08 -8.65
N ARG A 232 -3.17 -4.77 -8.58
CA ARG A 232 -1.89 -4.23 -8.08
C ARG A 232 -1.38 -3.04 -8.91
N GLY A 233 -1.81 -2.89 -10.15
CA GLY A 233 -1.48 -1.76 -11.03
C GLY A 233 -2.29 -0.49 -10.73
N ALA A 234 -3.32 -0.58 -9.88
CA ALA A 234 -4.26 0.48 -9.56
C ALA A 234 -4.19 0.90 -8.09
N ALA A 235 -2.98 1.23 -7.61
CA ALA A 235 -2.72 1.47 -6.19
C ALA A 235 -1.98 2.80 -5.91
N ASP A 236 -1.82 3.67 -6.90
CA ASP A 236 -1.13 4.94 -6.73
C ASP A 236 -2.05 6.03 -6.15
N LEU A 237 -1.56 6.88 -5.24
CA LEU A 237 -2.41 7.91 -4.59
C LEU A 237 -3.02 8.94 -5.54
N ARG A 238 -2.41 9.16 -6.71
CA ARG A 238 -2.95 10.12 -7.70
C ARG A 238 -4.08 9.52 -8.56
N ARG A 239 -4.57 8.31 -8.24
CA ARG A 239 -5.52 7.57 -9.08
C ARG A 239 -6.74 8.41 -9.44
N VAL A 240 -7.17 8.27 -10.70
CA VAL A 240 -8.48 8.73 -11.18
C VAL A 240 -9.36 7.51 -11.47
N LEU A 241 -10.61 7.53 -11.02
CA LEU A 241 -11.55 6.42 -11.17
C LEU A 241 -12.81 6.87 -11.90
N ARG A 242 -13.49 5.95 -12.61
CA ARG A 242 -14.68 6.31 -13.41
C ARG A 242 -15.78 6.92 -12.54
N LEU A 243 -16.37 8.01 -13.03
CA LEU A 243 -17.38 8.79 -12.32
C LEU A 243 -18.77 8.12 -12.40
N PRO A 244 -19.42 7.81 -11.27
CA PRO A 244 -20.79 7.29 -11.30
C PRO A 244 -21.78 8.29 -11.91
N GLY A 245 -22.64 7.77 -12.78
CA GLY A 245 -23.58 8.55 -13.58
C GLY A 245 -23.11 8.82 -15.01
N THR A 246 -21.83 8.57 -15.35
CA THR A 246 -21.32 8.64 -16.73
C THR A 246 -21.25 7.25 -17.37
N TYR A 247 -20.62 7.14 -18.55
CA TYR A 247 -20.52 5.89 -19.30
C TYR A 247 -19.06 5.46 -19.46
N ASN A 248 -18.85 4.14 -19.42
CA ASN A 248 -17.61 3.49 -19.81
C ASN A 248 -17.72 3.08 -21.29
N HIS A 249 -16.84 3.64 -22.12
CA HIS A 249 -16.82 3.47 -23.58
C HIS A 249 -15.74 2.49 -24.05
N LYS A 250 -15.22 1.62 -23.16
CA LYS A 250 -14.20 0.64 -23.56
C LYS A 250 -14.78 -0.30 -24.64
N PRO A 251 -14.11 -0.47 -25.81
CA PRO A 251 -14.66 -1.23 -26.93
C PRO A 251 -15.09 -2.67 -26.59
N GLY A 252 -14.37 -3.35 -25.70
CA GLY A 252 -14.68 -4.73 -25.30
C GLY A 252 -16.04 -4.92 -24.61
N LEU A 253 -16.71 -3.84 -24.17
CA LEU A 253 -18.03 -3.92 -23.54
C LEU A 253 -19.18 -4.07 -24.54
N GLY A 254 -18.91 -3.96 -25.85
CA GLY A 254 -19.90 -4.01 -26.92
C GLY A 254 -20.71 -2.71 -27.06
N SER A 255 -21.24 -2.19 -25.95
CA SER A 255 -21.90 -0.88 -25.89
C SER A 255 -21.45 -0.08 -24.67
N ALA A 256 -21.70 1.23 -24.68
CA ALA A 256 -21.34 2.11 -23.58
C ALA A 256 -22.07 1.68 -22.29
N TYR A 257 -21.31 1.32 -21.26
CA TYR A 257 -21.87 0.83 -20.00
C TYR A 257 -22.04 1.96 -19.00
N ARG A 258 -23.22 2.13 -18.41
CA ARG A 258 -23.46 3.17 -17.41
C ARG A 258 -22.75 2.82 -16.09
N VAL A 259 -21.91 3.71 -15.61
CA VAL A 259 -21.22 3.56 -14.32
C VAL A 259 -22.22 3.83 -13.19
N ILE A 260 -22.46 2.84 -12.33
CA ILE A 260 -23.53 2.90 -11.32
C ILE A 260 -23.05 2.44 -9.93
N PHE A 261 -23.76 2.87 -8.89
CA PHE A 261 -23.54 2.35 -7.54
C PHE A 261 -24.18 0.97 -7.38
N VAL A 262 -23.41 0.01 -6.86
CA VAL A 262 -23.87 -1.29 -6.36
C VAL A 262 -24.15 -1.20 -4.86
N LYS A 263 -23.25 -0.56 -4.11
CA LYS A 263 -23.38 -0.28 -2.68
C LYS A 263 -23.00 1.18 -2.41
N ARG A 264 -23.75 1.84 -1.52
CA ARG A 264 -23.55 3.25 -1.14
C ARG A 264 -23.86 3.48 0.35
N ASP A 265 -23.10 2.81 1.22
CA ASP A 265 -23.20 3.01 2.66
C ASP A 265 -22.19 4.08 3.10
N PHE A 266 -22.64 5.35 3.07
CA PHE A 266 -21.81 6.48 3.47
C PHE A 266 -21.62 6.60 4.99
N GLY A 267 -22.36 5.81 5.79
CA GLY A 267 -22.21 5.74 7.24
C GLY A 267 -21.19 4.71 7.71
N LEU A 268 -20.85 3.74 6.86
CA LEU A 268 -19.78 2.77 7.10
C LEU A 268 -18.42 3.44 6.96
N LEU A 269 -17.96 4.04 8.06
CA LEU A 269 -16.70 4.76 8.16
C LEU A 269 -15.71 4.01 9.05
N TYR A 270 -14.46 3.94 8.60
CA TYR A 270 -13.36 3.26 9.28
C TYR A 270 -12.41 4.22 9.97
N ASP A 271 -11.81 3.77 11.06
CA ASP A 271 -10.59 4.39 11.57
C ASP A 271 -9.41 3.95 10.69
N PHE A 272 -8.51 4.88 10.35
CA PHE A 272 -7.34 4.55 9.54
C PHE A 272 -6.41 3.57 10.26
N GLN A 273 -6.18 3.76 11.56
CA GLN A 273 -5.30 2.92 12.35
C GLN A 273 -5.80 1.47 12.39
N GLN A 274 -7.12 1.27 12.48
CA GLN A 274 -7.73 -0.05 12.43
C GLN A 274 -7.42 -0.79 11.12
N LEU A 275 -7.54 -0.10 9.98
CA LEU A 275 -7.26 -0.70 8.68
C LEU A 275 -5.76 -0.98 8.50
N GLU A 276 -4.92 -0.08 9.00
CA GLU A 276 -3.46 -0.22 8.97
C GLU A 276 -2.96 -1.38 9.85
N GLU A 277 -3.50 -1.54 11.05
CA GLU A 277 -3.17 -2.66 11.95
C GLU A 277 -3.53 -4.01 11.32
N ALA A 278 -4.74 -4.13 10.78
CA ALA A 278 -5.18 -5.34 10.08
C ALA A 278 -4.28 -5.68 8.88
N LEU A 279 -3.83 -4.65 8.16
CA LEU A 279 -2.90 -4.80 7.05
C LEU A 279 -1.54 -5.30 7.51
N ASN A 280 -1.02 -4.75 8.61
CA ASN A 280 0.24 -5.15 9.20
C ASN A 280 0.19 -6.60 9.68
N ASP A 281 -0.87 -7.00 10.38
CA ASP A 281 -1.08 -8.39 10.82
C ASP A 281 -1.11 -9.36 9.64
N TRP A 282 -1.91 -9.05 8.61
CA TRP A 282 -1.95 -9.85 7.40
C TRP A 282 -0.56 -9.95 6.75
N TYR A 283 0.16 -8.84 6.64
CA TYR A 283 1.49 -8.81 6.06
C TYR A 283 2.46 -9.69 6.87
N TYR A 284 2.44 -9.61 8.20
CA TYR A 284 3.23 -10.47 9.08
C TYR A 284 2.90 -11.96 8.87
N GLU A 285 1.63 -12.32 8.74
CA GLU A 285 1.21 -13.68 8.44
C GLU A 285 1.68 -14.18 7.09
N GLN A 286 1.55 -13.37 6.03
CA GLN A 286 2.03 -13.74 4.69
C GLN A 286 3.53 -14.01 4.72
N MET A 287 4.29 -13.14 5.40
CA MET A 287 5.73 -13.32 5.57
C MET A 287 6.08 -14.59 6.35
N ARG A 288 5.31 -14.93 7.40
CA ARG A 288 5.46 -16.19 8.14
C ARG A 288 5.19 -17.42 7.26
N LYS A 289 4.09 -17.44 6.49
CA LYS A 289 3.73 -18.55 5.58
C LYS A 289 4.80 -18.76 4.51
N GLN A 290 5.31 -17.67 3.93
CA GLN A 290 6.40 -17.74 2.96
C GLN A 290 7.73 -18.22 3.55
N ARG A 291 8.00 -17.99 4.84
CA ARG A 291 9.19 -18.55 5.54
C ARG A 291 9.03 -20.06 5.74
N LEU A 292 7.87 -20.52 6.21
CA LEU A 292 7.57 -21.94 6.43
C LEU A 292 7.63 -22.76 5.12
N PHE A 293 7.07 -22.22 4.03
CA PHE A 293 7.11 -22.89 2.71
C PHE A 293 8.55 -23.09 2.22
N ARG A 294 9.42 -22.10 2.42
CA ARG A 294 10.84 -22.19 2.06
C ARG A 294 11.59 -23.21 2.90
N HIS A 295 11.36 -23.22 4.21
CA HIS A 295 11.98 -24.21 5.09
C HIS A 295 11.60 -25.64 4.69
N ARG A 296 10.32 -25.88 4.35
CA ARG A 296 9.86 -27.17 3.82
C ARG A 296 10.53 -27.51 2.49
N ARG A 297 10.61 -26.57 1.53
CA ARG A 297 11.30 -26.80 0.25
C ARG A 297 12.78 -27.11 0.42
N GLN A 298 13.49 -26.35 1.26
CA GLN A 298 14.90 -26.57 1.55
C GLN A 298 15.14 -27.93 2.21
N HIS A 299 14.26 -28.34 3.13
CA HIS A 299 14.31 -29.67 3.74
C HIS A 299 14.08 -30.77 2.70
N THR A 300 13.10 -30.63 1.80
CA THR A 300 12.85 -31.59 0.70
C THR A 300 14.01 -31.65 -0.30
N GLU A 301 14.60 -30.50 -0.65
CA GLU A 301 15.75 -30.42 -1.56
C GLU A 301 17.02 -31.00 -0.93
N ARG A 302 17.25 -30.77 0.37
CA ARG A 302 18.30 -31.38 1.16
C ARG A 302 18.16 -32.91 1.19
N GLN A 303 16.97 -33.43 1.49
CA GLN A 303 16.71 -34.88 1.45
C GLN A 303 16.94 -35.48 0.06
N ARG A 304 16.59 -34.75 -1.02
CA ARG A 304 16.87 -35.18 -2.41
C ARG A 304 18.37 -35.17 -2.72
N ARG A 305 19.13 -34.19 -2.21
CA ARG A 305 20.60 -34.12 -2.36
C ARG A 305 21.30 -35.22 -1.56
N GLU A 306 20.89 -35.46 -0.32
CA GLU A 306 21.43 -36.54 0.53
C GLU A 306 21.19 -37.91 -0.11
N ARG A 307 19.99 -38.18 -0.67
CA ARG A 307 19.72 -39.38 -1.48
C ARG A 307 20.57 -39.50 -2.74
N ARG A 308 20.97 -38.37 -3.35
CA ARG A 308 21.88 -38.36 -4.52
C ARG A 308 23.34 -38.58 -4.11
N GLN A 309 23.78 -38.04 -2.97
CA GLN A 309 25.13 -38.20 -2.43
C GLN A 309 25.37 -39.60 -1.84
N GLN A 310 24.38 -40.20 -1.18
CA GLN A 310 24.44 -41.60 -0.75
C GLN A 310 24.59 -42.57 -1.93
N ARG A 311 24.23 -42.15 -3.15
CA ARG A 311 24.44 -42.93 -4.37
C ARG A 311 25.86 -42.81 -4.94
N HIS A 312 26.66 -41.81 -4.57
CA HIS A 312 28.02 -41.58 -5.09
C HIS A 312 28.89 -40.88 -4.01
N PRO A 313 29.70 -41.60 -3.22
CA PRO A 313 30.54 -40.97 -2.21
C PRO A 313 31.86 -40.49 -2.83
N ALA A 314 32.19 -39.20 -2.63
CA ALA A 314 33.50 -38.63 -2.95
C ALA A 314 34.23 -38.29 -1.65
N THR A 315 35.48 -38.74 -1.58
CA THR A 315 36.44 -38.59 -0.49
C THR A 315 36.91 -37.15 -0.34
N VAL A 316 37.00 -36.63 0.89
CA VAL A 316 37.61 -35.32 1.17
C VAL A 316 38.52 -35.43 2.40
N SER A 317 39.79 -35.06 2.21
CA SER A 317 40.80 -34.79 3.23
C SER A 317 40.77 -33.31 3.63
N GLY A 318 41.06 -33.01 4.91
CA GLY A 318 41.02 -31.66 5.48
C GLY A 318 42.36 -30.92 5.48
N VAL A 319 42.30 -29.59 5.70
CA VAL A 319 43.44 -28.70 6.03
C VAL A 319 42.97 -27.52 6.92
N ALA A 320 43.90 -27.01 7.73
CA ALA A 320 43.87 -26.07 8.87
C ALA A 320 43.35 -24.63 8.65
N GLY A 321 43.05 -23.96 9.77
CA GLY A 321 42.32 -22.69 9.93
C GLY A 321 43.06 -21.40 9.57
N SER A 322 42.27 -20.33 9.34
CA SER A 322 42.66 -19.07 8.68
C SER A 322 42.36 -17.84 9.56
N ASP A 323 42.96 -16.67 9.29
CA ASP A 323 42.70 -15.34 9.95
C ASP A 323 41.20 -15.00 10.08
N THR A 324 40.38 -15.52 9.18
CA THR A 324 38.91 -15.46 9.23
C THR A 324 38.29 -16.14 10.46
N ASP A 325 38.91 -17.18 11.00
CA ASP A 325 38.44 -17.95 12.16
C ASP A 325 38.66 -17.19 13.47
N GLU A 326 39.79 -16.49 13.60
CA GLU A 326 40.12 -15.66 14.77
C GLU A 326 39.21 -14.43 14.85
N ARG A 327 39.01 -13.73 13.72
CA ARG A 327 38.05 -12.62 13.63
C ARG A 327 36.62 -13.02 13.93
N SER A 328 36.25 -14.24 13.54
CA SER A 328 34.96 -14.82 13.85
C SER A 328 34.83 -15.18 15.34
N ALA A 329 35.92 -15.53 16.02
CA ALA A 329 35.93 -15.84 17.45
C ALA A 329 35.70 -14.61 18.33
N ILE A 330 36.40 -13.49 18.07
CA ILE A 330 36.24 -12.24 18.84
C ILE A 330 34.81 -11.69 18.73
N ARG A 331 34.26 -11.62 17.51
CA ARG A 331 32.88 -11.18 17.30
C ARG A 331 31.86 -12.12 17.97
N ARG A 332 32.13 -13.44 17.97
CA ARG A 332 31.27 -14.43 18.63
C ARG A 332 31.28 -14.25 20.14
N HIS A 333 32.46 -14.08 20.74
CA HIS A 333 32.60 -13.83 22.18
C HIS A 333 31.89 -12.52 22.57
N PHE A 334 32.12 -11.43 21.84
CA PHE A 334 31.46 -10.15 22.12
C PHE A 334 29.92 -10.29 22.11
N ASN A 335 29.38 -10.98 21.10
CA ASN A 335 27.96 -11.25 20.99
C ASN A 335 27.39 -12.19 22.09
N GLN A 336 28.25 -12.93 22.80
CA GLN A 336 27.87 -13.80 23.92
C GLN A 336 27.90 -13.06 25.26
N THR A 337 28.78 -12.07 25.40
CA THR A 337 28.99 -11.33 26.65
C THR A 337 28.24 -10.00 26.72
N HIS A 338 27.67 -9.53 25.61
CA HIS A 338 26.95 -8.25 25.54
C HIS A 338 25.53 -8.45 25.01
N ALA A 339 24.53 -8.13 25.85
CA ALA A 339 23.14 -8.11 25.43
C ALA A 339 22.85 -6.86 24.58
N ILE A 340 22.07 -7.04 23.50
CA ILE A 340 21.73 -5.92 22.61
C ILE A 340 20.90 -4.86 23.36
N ALA A 341 20.02 -5.30 24.26
CA ALA A 341 19.17 -4.39 25.02
C ALA A 341 20.00 -3.40 25.85
N ASP A 342 21.05 -3.87 26.52
CA ASP A 342 21.91 -3.06 27.38
C ASP A 342 22.70 -2.02 26.58
N LEU A 343 23.30 -2.45 25.46
CA LEU A 343 23.99 -1.55 24.54
C LEU A 343 23.06 -0.44 24.03
N LEU A 344 21.85 -0.80 23.60
CA LEU A 344 20.89 0.19 23.10
C LEU A 344 20.41 1.12 24.22
N MET A 345 20.13 0.61 25.42
CA MET A 345 19.71 1.43 26.55
C MET A 345 20.80 2.40 26.99
N HIS A 346 22.07 2.00 26.94
CA HIS A 346 23.21 2.89 27.17
C HIS A 346 23.21 4.10 26.22
N HIS A 347 22.72 3.93 24.99
CA HIS A 347 22.58 4.97 23.98
C HIS A 347 21.18 5.62 23.92
N GLY A 348 20.42 5.56 25.01
CA GLY A 348 19.17 6.31 25.17
C GLY A 348 17.94 5.69 24.52
N TYR A 349 18.03 4.44 24.05
CA TYR A 349 16.85 3.68 23.66
C TYR A 349 16.07 3.27 24.91
N GLN A 350 14.75 3.20 24.79
CA GLN A 350 13.89 2.96 25.94
C GLN A 350 13.12 1.66 25.77
N LEU A 351 13.23 0.77 26.77
CA LEU A 351 12.53 -0.50 26.79
C LEU A 351 11.01 -0.28 26.92
N ALA A 352 10.24 -0.90 26.04
CA ALA A 352 8.80 -1.00 26.21
C ALA A 352 8.48 -2.30 26.95
N GLY A 353 7.70 -2.18 28.03
CA GLY A 353 7.20 -3.23 28.94
C GLY A 353 7.55 -4.70 28.65
N LEU A 354 7.96 -5.43 29.69
CA LEU A 354 8.28 -6.86 29.63
C LEU A 354 7.03 -7.72 29.37
N GLY A 355 6.76 -8.02 28.09
CA GLY A 355 5.72 -8.96 27.66
C GLY A 355 6.28 -10.32 27.23
N ARG A 356 5.40 -11.31 26.96
CA ARG A 356 5.76 -12.66 26.48
C ARG A 356 6.24 -12.73 25.01
N GLY A 357 6.64 -11.61 24.42
CA GLY A 357 7.04 -11.47 23.01
C GLY A 357 8.51 -11.09 22.83
N PRO A 358 8.99 -10.90 21.58
CA PRO A 358 10.34 -10.37 21.33
C PRO A 358 10.48 -8.99 21.97
N LEU A 359 11.65 -8.67 22.52
CA LEU A 359 11.89 -7.43 23.24
C LEU A 359 11.69 -6.23 22.30
N ARG A 360 11.01 -5.18 22.78
CA ARG A 360 10.71 -3.99 21.97
C ARG A 360 11.29 -2.75 22.64
N LEU A 361 11.92 -1.89 21.84
CA LEU A 361 12.43 -0.60 22.32
C LEU A 361 11.91 0.55 21.44
N ALA A 362 11.71 1.70 22.06
CA ALA A 362 11.59 2.99 21.40
C ALA A 362 12.98 3.59 21.18
N ARG A 363 13.21 4.17 20.00
CA ARG A 363 14.46 4.89 19.70
C ARG A 363 14.53 6.22 20.48
N PRO A 364 15.73 6.81 20.64
CA PRO A 364 15.87 8.12 21.27
C PRO A 364 14.95 9.18 20.65
N GLY A 365 14.32 10.00 21.50
CA GLY A 365 13.39 11.06 21.08
C GLY A 365 11.96 10.60 20.74
N ARG A 366 11.59 9.35 21.06
CA ARG A 366 10.21 8.83 20.96
C ARG A 366 9.69 8.40 22.34
N ASN A 367 8.37 8.43 22.50
CA ASN A 367 7.70 7.86 23.67
C ASN A 367 7.91 6.33 23.72
N GLN A 368 8.10 5.77 24.91
CA GLN A 368 8.28 4.34 25.19
C GLN A 368 7.16 3.45 24.61
N GLN A 369 5.95 3.99 24.44
CA GLN A 369 4.83 3.27 23.81
C GLN A 369 4.99 3.13 22.28
N HIS A 370 5.82 3.94 21.64
CA HIS A 370 5.99 4.00 20.19
C HIS A 370 7.27 3.25 19.76
N THR A 371 7.25 1.93 19.90
CA THR A 371 8.43 1.08 19.65
C THR A 371 8.76 0.94 18.17
N SER A 372 10.03 1.11 17.81
CA SER A 372 10.54 0.99 16.45
C SER A 372 11.76 0.07 16.33
N VAL A 373 12.10 -0.63 17.41
CA VAL A 373 13.19 -1.60 17.48
C VAL A 373 12.63 -2.91 18.02
N THR A 374 13.03 -4.01 17.40
CA THR A 374 12.72 -5.37 17.87
C THR A 374 14.01 -6.14 18.07
N ILE A 375 14.21 -6.72 19.26
CA ILE A 375 15.30 -7.64 19.56
C ILE A 375 14.76 -9.07 19.57
N PHE A 376 15.41 -9.91 18.82
CA PHE A 376 15.20 -11.35 18.78
C PHE A 376 16.24 -12.00 19.67
N ALA A 377 15.78 -12.82 20.62
CA ALA A 377 16.65 -13.60 21.48
C ALA A 377 17.55 -14.53 20.65
N GLY A 378 18.71 -14.84 21.23
CA GLY A 378 19.52 -15.96 20.77
C GLY A 378 18.80 -17.30 20.97
N ASP A 379 19.41 -18.38 20.49
CA ASP A 379 18.89 -19.73 20.70
C ASP A 379 19.97 -20.68 21.25
N GLU A 380 19.53 -21.84 21.75
CA GLU A 380 20.38 -22.88 22.34
C GLU A 380 21.39 -23.47 21.34
N SER A 381 21.25 -23.20 20.03
CA SER A 381 22.22 -23.61 19.01
C SER A 381 23.44 -22.69 18.93
N GLY A 382 23.52 -21.67 19.79
CA GLY A 382 24.58 -20.68 19.82
C GLY A 382 24.37 -19.52 18.85
N ARG A 383 23.14 -19.36 18.31
CA ARG A 383 22.80 -18.18 17.52
C ARG A 383 22.71 -16.97 18.47
N PRO A 384 23.44 -15.87 18.21
CA PRO A 384 23.40 -14.73 19.12
C PRO A 384 22.15 -13.87 18.89
N GLU A 385 21.87 -12.97 19.84
CA GLU A 385 20.80 -11.99 19.72
C GLU A 385 20.94 -11.15 18.44
N ARG A 386 19.79 -10.72 17.90
CA ARG A 386 19.75 -9.86 16.70
C ARG A 386 18.68 -8.79 16.87
N SER A 387 18.93 -7.57 16.38
CA SER A 387 17.92 -6.52 16.30
C SER A 387 17.56 -6.13 14.88
N ILE A 388 16.34 -5.61 14.73
CA ILE A 388 15.86 -4.88 13.56
C ILE A 388 15.40 -3.49 14.00
N HIS A 389 15.85 -2.48 13.29
CA HIS A 389 15.50 -1.07 13.49
C HIS A 389 14.70 -0.60 12.28
N PHE A 390 13.45 -0.21 12.52
CA PHE A 390 12.48 0.03 11.44
C PHE A 390 12.40 1.50 10.99
N SER A 391 12.96 2.44 11.75
CA SER A 391 12.92 3.86 11.42
C SER A 391 14.18 4.30 10.69
N THR A 392 14.04 5.00 9.56
CA THR A 392 15.16 5.62 8.84
C THR A 392 15.85 6.73 9.62
N ASN A 393 15.20 7.28 10.66
CA ASN A 393 15.76 8.25 11.59
C ASN A 393 16.51 7.59 12.76
N ASP A 394 16.70 6.27 12.72
CA ASP A 394 17.52 5.51 13.65
C ASP A 394 18.91 5.31 13.02
N PRO A 395 20.02 5.68 13.67
CA PRO A 395 21.37 5.48 13.12
C PRO A 395 21.69 4.00 12.84
N LEU A 396 20.94 3.08 13.45
CA LEU A 396 21.05 1.64 13.25
C LEU A 396 20.02 1.08 12.26
N TYR A 397 19.38 1.94 11.45
CA TYR A 397 18.32 1.54 10.51
C TYR A 397 18.69 0.29 9.71
N SER A 398 17.83 -0.72 9.82
CA SER A 398 18.02 -2.01 9.15
C SER A 398 17.59 -1.91 7.69
N HIS A 399 18.52 -1.48 6.83
CA HIS A 399 18.30 -1.33 5.39
C HIS A 399 17.73 -2.59 4.76
N GLU A 400 16.79 -2.40 3.83
CA GLU A 400 16.25 -3.46 3.00
C GLU A 400 17.19 -3.75 1.82
N TYR A 401 17.43 -5.03 1.54
CA TYR A 401 18.19 -5.48 0.40
C TYR A 401 17.49 -6.65 -0.29
N LEU A 402 17.63 -6.75 -1.60
CA LEU A 402 17.14 -7.88 -2.37
C LEU A 402 18.18 -9.00 -2.29
N ASP A 403 17.84 -10.07 -1.57
CA ASP A 403 18.68 -11.25 -1.42
C ASP A 403 18.79 -11.97 -2.77
N SER A 404 19.96 -11.91 -3.40
CA SER A 404 20.20 -12.38 -4.78
C SER A 404 19.89 -13.87 -4.97
N GLU A 405 20.10 -14.68 -3.94
CA GLU A 405 19.86 -16.13 -3.98
C GLU A 405 18.38 -16.49 -3.83
N SER A 406 17.60 -15.70 -3.08
CA SER A 406 16.21 -16.01 -2.78
C SER A 406 15.18 -15.05 -3.37
N GLY A 407 15.62 -14.00 -4.06
CA GLY A 407 14.78 -12.97 -4.68
C GLY A 407 13.86 -12.23 -3.72
N LYS A 408 14.13 -12.28 -2.41
CA LYS A 408 13.30 -11.64 -1.38
C LYS A 408 13.96 -10.39 -0.85
N LEU A 409 13.11 -9.41 -0.57
CA LEU A 409 13.49 -8.27 0.26
C LEU A 409 13.77 -8.77 1.69
N ARG A 410 15.00 -8.61 2.14
CA ARG A 410 15.47 -8.88 3.50
C ARG A 410 15.91 -7.58 4.14
N ARG A 411 16.09 -7.59 5.45
CA ARG A 411 16.71 -6.49 6.20
C ARG A 411 18.02 -6.95 6.79
N HIS A 412 19.01 -6.06 6.81
CA HIS A 412 20.23 -6.31 7.57
C HIS A 412 19.89 -6.43 9.06
N LEU A 413 20.33 -7.53 9.68
CA LEU A 413 20.22 -7.72 11.12
C LEU A 413 21.45 -7.15 11.79
N ASN A 414 21.25 -6.45 12.90
CA ASN A 414 22.35 -5.99 13.74
C ASN A 414 22.58 -7.00 14.87
N ASP A 415 23.82 -7.39 15.09
CA ASP A 415 24.24 -8.09 16.31
C ASP A 415 24.92 -7.10 17.27
N ALA A 416 25.17 -7.52 18.51
CA ALA A 416 25.76 -6.66 19.54
C ALA A 416 27.06 -6.01 19.05
N PHE A 417 27.95 -6.77 18.40
CA PHE A 417 29.20 -6.23 17.87
C PHE A 417 28.98 -5.20 16.75
N ARG A 418 28.01 -5.40 15.84
CA ARG A 418 27.69 -4.39 14.82
C ARG A 418 27.14 -3.10 15.43
N ILE A 419 26.35 -3.21 16.50
CA ILE A 419 25.82 -2.05 17.24
C ILE A 419 26.96 -1.29 17.89
N TYR A 420 27.85 -1.99 18.58
CA TYR A 420 29.07 -1.44 19.17
C TYR A 420 29.92 -0.67 18.14
N VAL A 421 30.16 -1.27 16.97
CA VAL A 421 30.89 -0.61 15.87
C VAL A 421 30.22 0.71 15.45
N LEU A 422 28.89 0.72 15.33
CA LEU A 422 28.17 1.87 14.79
C LEU A 422 27.97 2.99 15.83
N LEU A 423 27.62 2.65 17.07
CA LEU A 423 27.30 3.62 18.11
C LEU A 423 28.52 4.11 18.91
N GLU A 424 29.51 3.24 19.16
CA GLU A 424 30.66 3.59 20.01
C GLU A 424 31.92 3.91 19.20
N HIS A 425 32.02 3.40 17.98
CA HIS A 425 33.19 3.60 17.10
C HIS A 425 32.88 4.33 15.80
N ASN A 426 31.68 4.91 15.65
CA ASN A 426 31.26 5.67 14.46
C ASN A 426 31.47 4.92 13.13
N GLY A 427 31.28 3.59 13.14
CA GLY A 427 31.48 2.74 11.97
C GLY A 427 32.93 2.28 11.74
N ASN A 428 33.90 2.69 12.56
CA ASN A 428 35.31 2.28 12.45
C ASN A 428 35.49 0.83 12.93
N TRP A 429 35.34 -0.11 11.99
CA TRP A 429 35.41 -1.53 12.27
C TRP A 429 36.78 -2.00 12.81
N PRO A 430 37.94 -1.59 12.26
CA PRO A 430 39.24 -1.96 12.82
C PRO A 430 39.46 -1.50 14.27
N ALA A 431 39.06 -0.28 14.60
CA ALA A 431 39.20 0.26 15.96
C ALA A 431 38.33 -0.51 16.97
N ALA A 432 37.06 -0.76 16.61
CA ALA A 432 36.14 -1.55 17.42
C ALA A 432 36.66 -2.98 17.65
N TYR A 433 37.24 -3.60 16.62
CA TYR A 433 37.82 -4.93 16.73
C TYR A 433 39.03 -4.98 17.67
N GLN A 434 39.96 -4.02 17.55
CA GLN A 434 41.11 -3.92 18.45
C GLN A 434 40.70 -3.62 19.90
N ALA A 435 39.61 -2.88 20.12
CA ALA A 435 39.06 -2.65 21.44
C ALA A 435 38.46 -3.93 22.03
N ALA A 436 37.64 -4.66 21.26
CA ALA A 436 37.04 -5.92 21.69
C ALA A 436 38.07 -7.06 21.92
N ALA A 437 39.14 -7.10 21.12
CA ALA A 437 40.23 -8.05 21.29
C ALA A 437 41.01 -7.81 22.60
N ARG A 438 41.22 -6.55 22.98
CA ARG A 438 41.85 -6.19 24.26
C ARG A 438 40.99 -6.61 25.45
N SER A 439 39.69 -6.32 25.43
CA SER A 439 38.78 -6.76 26.50
C SER A 439 38.69 -8.28 26.65
N LEU A 440 38.84 -9.04 25.55
CA LEU A 440 38.89 -10.50 25.58
C LEU A 440 40.14 -10.99 26.34
N ASN A 441 41.30 -10.41 26.05
CA ASN A 441 42.58 -10.80 26.64
C ASN A 441 42.73 -10.35 28.10
N ASP A 442 42.06 -9.27 28.49
CA ASP A 442 42.04 -8.79 29.88
C ASP A 442 41.07 -9.60 30.78
N SER A 443 40.19 -10.42 30.19
CA SER A 443 39.18 -11.24 30.88
C SER A 443 39.53 -12.73 30.94
N ALA A 444 40.63 -13.15 30.32
CA ALA A 444 41.17 -14.51 30.29
C ALA A 444 42.40 -14.61 31.21
#